data_AF-A0A8T0A6X5-F1
#
_entry.id   AF-A0A8T0A6X5-F1
#
_cell.length_a   1.000
_cell.length_b   1.000
_cell.length_c   1.000
_cell.angle_alpha   90.00
_cell.angle_beta   90.00
_cell.angle_gamma   90.00
#
_symmetry.space_group_name_H-M   'P 1'
#
loop_
_entity.id
_entity.type
_entity.pdbx_description
1 polymer ?
#
loop_
_entity_poly.entity_id
_entity_poly.type
_entity_poly.pdbx_seq_one_letter_code
_entity_poly.pdbx_strand_id
1 'polypeptide(L)'
;MTKMTWSSAQNYCRMKYTDLAIILSDTDKLRLKKEAANFPTRRQTVKLQVKSDGSVFDPAVQSSILDQIKQKLKENGMLENTTVTWAVQPDGNIFHKKKKNDP
;
A
#
# COMPACT_ATOMS: atom_id res chain seq x y z
N MET A 1 -31.98 1.70 0.06
CA MET A 1 -31.01 0.90 0.86
C MET A 1 -29.89 1.82 1.30
N THR A 2 -29.76 2.06 2.60
CA THR A 2 -28.76 2.96 3.17
C THR A 2 -27.39 2.28 3.13
N LYS A 3 -26.43 2.82 2.36
CA LYS A 3 -25.04 2.33 2.37
C LYS A 3 -24.41 2.68 3.72
N MET A 4 -24.12 1.67 4.53
CA MET A 4 -23.28 1.84 5.73
C MET A 4 -21.84 2.13 5.32
N THR A 5 -21.13 2.94 6.11
CA THR A 5 -19.67 3.06 5.96
C THR A 5 -18.99 1.74 6.36
N TRP A 6 -17.78 1.50 5.88
CA TRP A 6 -17.04 0.28 6.22
C TRP A 6 -16.85 0.11 7.73
N SER A 7 -16.51 1.20 8.44
CA SER A 7 -16.35 1.17 9.90
C SER A 7 -17.65 0.82 10.61
N SER A 8 -18.78 1.38 10.16
CA SER A 8 -20.10 1.05 10.72
C SER A 8 -20.49 -0.40 10.46
N ALA A 9 -20.26 -0.90 9.24
CA ALA A 9 -20.55 -2.29 8.87
C ALA A 9 -19.66 -3.29 9.66
N GLN A 10 -18.35 -3.01 9.77
CA GLN A 10 -17.43 -3.84 10.53
C GLN A 10 -17.81 -3.88 12.02
N ASN A 11 -18.14 -2.72 12.61
CA ASN A 11 -18.54 -2.67 14.02
C ASN A 11 -19.86 -3.40 14.26
N TYR A 12 -20.85 -3.22 13.38
CA TYR A 12 -22.11 -3.97 13.43
C TYR A 12 -21.85 -5.48 13.40
N CYS A 13 -21.02 -5.95 12.47
CA CYS A 13 -20.71 -7.37 12.37
C CYS A 13 -20.04 -7.91 13.64
N ARG A 14 -19.05 -7.20 14.19
CA ARG A 14 -18.36 -7.59 15.44
C ARG A 14 -19.28 -7.66 16.66
N MET A 15 -20.29 -6.78 16.72
CA MET A 15 -21.24 -6.76 17.83
C MET A 15 -22.37 -7.79 17.69
N LYS A 16 -22.71 -8.19 16.46
CA LYS A 16 -23.92 -8.98 16.17
C LYS A 16 -23.64 -10.41 15.71
N TYR A 17 -22.45 -10.70 15.21
CA TYR A 17 -22.10 -12.02 14.68
C TYR A 17 -20.74 -12.46 15.21
N THR A 18 -20.64 -13.74 15.55
CA THR A 18 -19.40 -14.39 16.01
C THR A 18 -18.85 -15.38 14.99
N ASP A 19 -19.57 -15.58 13.88
CA ASP A 19 -19.22 -16.56 12.86
C ASP A 19 -17.98 -16.14 12.08
N LEU A 20 -16.99 -17.04 12.02
CA LEU A 20 -15.81 -16.86 11.17
C LEU A 20 -16.14 -17.33 9.77
N ALA A 21 -15.86 -16.50 8.76
CA ALA A 21 -15.91 -16.94 7.37
C ALA A 21 -14.81 -17.98 7.14
N ILE A 22 -15.19 -19.22 6.82
CA ILE A 22 -14.24 -20.31 6.57
C ILE A 22 -13.95 -20.38 5.06
N ILE A 23 -12.66 -20.35 4.70
CA ILE A 23 -12.19 -20.55 3.32
C ILE A 23 -11.80 -22.02 3.20
N LEU A 24 -12.65 -22.83 2.56
CA LEU A 24 -12.48 -24.29 2.52
C LEU A 24 -11.76 -24.79 1.26
N SER A 25 -11.59 -23.93 0.24
CA SER A 25 -11.05 -24.33 -1.06
C SER A 25 -10.27 -23.22 -1.77
N ASP A 26 -9.47 -23.60 -2.76
CA ASP A 26 -8.82 -22.63 -3.65
C ASP A 26 -9.84 -21.79 -4.43
N THR A 27 -11.02 -22.37 -4.73
CA THR A 27 -12.15 -21.65 -5.34
C THR A 27 -12.67 -20.54 -4.44
N ASP A 28 -12.83 -20.81 -3.13
CA ASP A 28 -13.25 -19.79 -2.17
C ASP A 28 -12.21 -18.69 -2.01
N LYS A 29 -10.92 -19.07 -1.99
CA LYS A 29 -9.81 -18.12 -1.97
C LYS A 29 -9.80 -17.23 -3.21
N LEU A 30 -10.05 -17.80 -4.40
CA LEU A 30 -10.10 -17.06 -5.65
C LEU A 30 -11.31 -16.11 -5.70
N ARG A 31 -12.48 -16.56 -5.24
CA ARG A 31 -13.69 -15.75 -5.13
C ARG A 31 -13.47 -14.56 -4.18
N LEU A 32 -12.83 -14.79 -3.03
CA LEU A 32 -12.47 -13.73 -2.10
C LEU A 32 -11.46 -12.75 -2.69
N LYS A 33 -10.45 -13.22 -3.43
CA LYS A 33 -9.51 -12.34 -4.15
C LYS A 33 -10.23 -11.47 -5.19
N LYS A 34 -11.21 -12.03 -5.91
CA LYS A 34 -12.00 -11.30 -6.90
C LYS A 34 -12.87 -10.22 -6.24
N GLU A 35 -13.55 -10.54 -5.15
CA GLU A 35 -14.32 -9.56 -4.39
C GLU A 35 -13.42 -8.49 -3.75
N ALA A 36 -12.24 -8.89 -3.23
CA ALA A 36 -11.24 -7.95 -2.74
C ALA A 36 -10.75 -6.98 -3.83
N ALA A 37 -10.64 -7.44 -5.08
CA ALA A 37 -10.27 -6.61 -6.23
C ALA A 37 -11.39 -5.64 -6.66
N ASN A 38 -12.65 -5.92 -6.31
CA ASN A 38 -13.77 -5.01 -6.58
C ASN A 38 -13.78 -3.79 -5.64
N PHE A 39 -13.03 -3.83 -4.54
CA PHE A 39 -12.86 -2.64 -3.70
C PHE A 39 -11.87 -1.70 -4.37
N PRO A 40 -12.20 -0.39 -4.52
CA PRO A 40 -11.31 0.57 -5.13
C PRO A 40 -10.01 0.61 -4.34
N THR A 41 -8.91 0.23 -5.01
CA THR A 41 -7.57 0.29 -4.43
C THR A 41 -7.27 1.76 -4.16
N ARG A 42 -7.18 2.15 -2.89
CA ARG A 42 -6.80 3.51 -2.54
C ARG A 42 -5.33 3.70 -2.85
N ARG A 43 -5.03 4.34 -3.99
CA ARG A 43 -3.68 4.83 -4.26
C ARG A 43 -3.42 6.02 -3.33
N GLN A 44 -2.50 5.85 -2.40
CA GLN A 44 -1.98 6.93 -1.58
C GLN A 44 -0.56 7.23 -2.04
N THR A 45 -0.28 8.49 -2.35
CA THR A 45 1.08 8.95 -2.70
C THR A 45 1.68 9.66 -1.50
N VAL A 46 2.77 9.11 -0.97
CA VAL A 46 3.52 9.71 0.14
C VAL A 46 4.80 10.34 -0.41
N LYS A 47 5.00 11.62 -0.16
CA LYS A 47 6.23 12.33 -0.53
C LYS A 47 7.28 12.09 0.56
N LEU A 48 8.43 11.53 0.17
CA LEU A 48 9.52 11.20 1.08
C LEU A 48 10.78 12.01 0.73
N GLN A 49 11.58 12.35 1.74
CA GLN A 49 12.93 12.86 1.57
C GLN A 49 13.92 11.72 1.83
N VAL A 50 14.69 11.35 0.82
CA VAL A 50 15.71 10.30 0.93
C VAL A 50 17.08 10.96 1.13
N LYS A 51 17.83 10.46 2.11
CA LYS A 51 19.26 10.77 2.31
C LYS A 51 20.02 9.47 2.08
N SER A 52 21.02 9.51 1.20
CA SER A 52 21.89 8.37 0.89
C SER A 52 23.29 8.90 0.61
N ASP A 53 24.30 8.13 0.99
CA ASP A 53 25.70 8.40 0.68
C ASP A 53 26.04 8.01 -0.78
N GLY A 54 25.18 7.18 -1.40
CA GLY A 54 25.27 6.77 -2.80
C GLY A 54 24.32 7.55 -3.73
N SER A 55 24.43 7.31 -5.03
CA SER A 55 23.54 7.90 -6.01
C SER A 55 22.15 7.26 -5.95
N VAL A 56 21.10 8.05 -5.66
CA VAL A 56 19.69 7.61 -5.73
C VAL A 56 19.20 7.30 -7.16
N PHE A 57 20.04 7.55 -8.17
CA PHE A 57 19.76 7.17 -9.55
C PHE A 57 20.30 5.77 -9.89
N ASP A 58 21.05 5.14 -8.99
CA ASP A 58 21.48 3.75 -9.15
C ASP A 58 20.28 2.80 -8.92
N PRO A 59 19.92 1.94 -9.88
CA PRO A 59 18.80 1.01 -9.75
C PRO A 59 18.87 0.10 -8.51
N ALA A 60 20.07 -0.30 -8.07
CA ALA A 60 20.25 -1.11 -6.87
C ALA A 60 19.90 -0.32 -5.61
N VAL A 61 20.30 0.96 -5.56
CA VAL A 61 19.93 1.86 -4.46
C VAL A 61 18.42 2.08 -4.45
N GLN A 62 17.79 2.29 -5.62
CA GLN A 62 16.34 2.46 -5.74
C GLN A 62 15.55 1.23 -5.25
N SER A 63 16.03 0.03 -5.59
CA SER A 63 15.43 -1.22 -5.11
C SER A 63 15.55 -1.33 -3.58
N SER A 64 16.75 -1.08 -3.05
CA SER A 64 17.00 -1.14 -1.61
C SER A 64 16.09 -0.17 -0.81
N ILE A 65 15.87 1.04 -1.33
CA ILE A 65 14.96 2.00 -0.71
C ILE A 65 13.50 1.49 -0.72
N LEU A 66 13.02 0.91 -1.84
CA LEU A 66 11.67 0.35 -1.89
C LEU A 66 11.50 -0.80 -0.89
N ASP A 67 12.50 -1.67 -0.78
CA ASP A 67 12.45 -2.81 0.13
C ASP A 67 12.42 -2.35 1.58
N GLN A 68 13.21 -1.33 1.93
CA GLN A 68 13.18 -0.71 3.26
C GLN A 68 11.81 -0.05 3.57
N ILE A 69 11.19 0.62 2.60
CA ILE A 69 9.84 1.20 2.77
C ILE A 69 8.81 0.09 2.99
N LYS A 70 8.84 -0.98 2.17
CA LYS A 70 7.93 -2.12 2.33
C LYS A 70 8.08 -2.76 3.70
N GLN A 71 9.31 -2.96 4.17
CA GLN A 71 9.57 -3.54 5.49
C GLN A 71 8.99 -2.67 6.61
N LYS A 72 9.27 -1.35 6.60
CA LYS A 72 8.73 -0.45 7.63
C LYS A 72 7.22 -0.41 7.64
N LEU A 73 6.56 -0.45 6.48
CA LEU A 73 5.11 -0.51 6.41
C LEU A 73 4.57 -1.81 7.05
N LYS A 74 5.22 -2.95 6.78
CA LYS A 74 4.86 -4.23 7.42
C LYS A 74 5.03 -4.17 8.95
N GLU A 75 6.16 -3.65 9.43
CA GLU A 75 6.42 -3.47 10.88
C GLU A 75 5.37 -2.59 11.57
N ASN A 76 4.80 -1.62 10.85
CA ASN A 76 3.75 -0.74 11.35
C ASN A 76 2.32 -1.28 11.12
N GLY A 77 2.18 -2.59 10.88
CA GLY A 77 0.88 -3.28 10.83
C GLY A 77 0.18 -3.22 9.47
N MET A 78 0.88 -2.81 8.41
CA MET A 78 0.34 -2.88 7.05
C MET A 78 0.41 -4.32 6.50
N LEU A 79 -0.59 -4.71 5.72
CA LEU A 79 -0.70 -6.06 5.17
C LEU A 79 0.45 -6.40 4.22
N GLU A 80 0.89 -7.66 4.23
CA GLU A 80 2.01 -8.16 3.44
C GLU A 80 1.82 -8.01 1.92
N ASN A 81 0.57 -8.03 1.45
CA ASN A 81 0.22 -7.90 0.04
C ASN A 81 0.21 -6.43 -0.46
N THR A 82 0.70 -5.48 0.34
CA THR A 82 0.81 -4.07 -0.05
C THR A 82 1.82 -3.90 -1.18
N THR A 83 1.35 -3.35 -2.30
CA THR A 83 2.20 -2.97 -3.43
C THR A 83 2.77 -1.57 -3.20
N VAL A 84 4.10 -1.45 -3.17
CA VAL A 84 4.82 -0.18 -3.09
C VAL A 84 5.64 -0.02 -4.37
N THR A 85 5.40 1.08 -5.07
CA THR A 85 6.08 1.42 -6.34
C THR A 85 6.46 2.89 -6.35
N TRP A 86 7.51 3.22 -7.11
CA TRP A 86 7.84 4.61 -7.41
C TRP A 86 6.76 5.27 -8.26
N ALA A 87 6.47 6.54 -7.97
CA ALA A 87 5.70 7.38 -8.87
C ALA A 87 6.65 8.02 -9.88
N VAL A 88 6.55 7.63 -11.15
CA VAL A 88 7.30 8.25 -12.24
C VAL A 88 6.64 9.60 -12.57
N GLN A 89 7.44 10.66 -12.57
CA GLN A 89 6.96 12.00 -12.91
C GLN A 89 6.88 12.19 -14.43
N PRO A 90 6.22 13.25 -14.94
CA PRO A 90 6.07 13.48 -16.37
C PRO A 90 7.39 13.58 -17.15
N ASP A 91 8.49 13.91 -16.47
CA ASP A 91 9.84 13.96 -17.04
C ASP A 91 10.55 12.60 -17.11
N GLY A 92 9.87 11.52 -16.70
CA GLY A 92 10.41 10.17 -16.65
C GLY A 92 11.27 9.86 -15.43
N ASN A 93 11.53 10.84 -14.55
CA ASN A 93 12.36 10.65 -13.37
C ASN A 93 11.52 10.33 -12.11
N ILE A 94 12.14 9.60 -11.19
CA ILE A 94 11.57 9.29 -9.87
C ILE A 94 12.05 10.29 -8.82
N PHE A 95 13.35 10.62 -8.86
CA PHE A 95 14.01 11.45 -7.86
C PHE A 95 14.45 12.79 -8.44
N HIS A 96 14.22 13.85 -7.66
CA HIS A 96 14.70 15.19 -7.96
C HIS A 96 15.54 15.69 -6.79
N LYS A 97 16.77 16.12 -7.08
CA LYS A 97 17.60 16.79 -6.09
C LYS A 97 16.95 18.14 -5.76
N LYS A 98 16.73 18.42 -4.47
CA LYS A 98 16.35 19.78 -4.04
C LYS A 98 17.42 20.75 -4.52
N LYS A 99 17.03 21.81 -5.22
CA LYS A 99 17.93 22.92 -5.55
C LYS A 99 18.27 23.66 -4.25
N LYS A 100 19.50 24.15 -4.11
CA LYS A 100 19.97 24.86 -2.92
C LYS A 100 19.30 26.24 -2.68
N ASN A 101 18.35 26.65 -3.53
CA ASN A 101 17.69 27.96 -3.47
C ASN A 101 16.15 27.83 -3.52
N ASP A 102 15.58 26.97 -2.68
CA ASP A 102 14.14 26.97 -2.40
C ASP A 102 13.97 27.63 -1.02
N PRO A 103 13.37 28.85 -0.92
CA PRO A 103 13.22 29.58 0.34
C PRO A 103 12.36 28.86 1.37
#